data_AF-A0A368LB61-F1
#
_entry.id   AF-A0A368LB61-F1
#
_cell.length_a   1.000
_cell.length_b   1.000
_cell.length_c   1.000
_cell.angle_alpha   90.00
_cell.angle_beta   90.00
_cell.angle_gamma   90.00
#
_symmetry.space_group_name_H-M   'P 1'
#
loop_
_entity.id
_entity.type
_entity.pdbx_description
1 polymer ?
#
loop_
_entity_poly.entity_id
_entity_poly.type
_entity_poly.pdbx_seq_one_letter_code
_entity_poly.pdbx_strand_id
1 'polypeptide(L)'
;MSITTDHAGDEATRRAWEQIKQSDTEDEVQQFLERHVALLPGAWGDIGPGGHHGPTYSGVFRQPPLQGLDAKRVPDFMWITRSTIDITPICIEIERPTKRWFTLDGTPTAPLNQALDQLNQWRAWFSEPLNQQLFREQYLKSRWPRRELRPQFVLIYGRESDFTEEHTLTPAARHQKRRFLAGTDDGHLRTFDSLVWKPQNEQLLTISMHANGQLQVDWIPESFEQLGDPTGAYHLGSIDRAIANNPAITPERAAELQQHWSREREQGERLVNGDLHHIWPPRSTSGEATA
;
A
#
# COMPACT_ATOMS: atom_id res chain seq x y z
N MET A 1 2.87 4.66 -30.62
CA MET A 1 3.08 6.08 -30.29
C MET A 1 2.65 6.28 -28.85
N SER A 2 3.61 6.26 -27.92
CA SER A 2 3.33 6.54 -26.51
C SER A 2 3.26 8.04 -26.33
N ILE A 3 2.11 8.54 -25.91
CA ILE A 3 1.98 9.87 -25.36
C ILE A 3 2.41 9.74 -23.90
N THR A 4 3.69 10.00 -23.64
CA THR A 4 4.15 10.36 -22.30
C THR A 4 3.54 11.73 -22.00
N THR A 5 2.44 11.73 -21.27
CA THR A 5 1.96 12.94 -20.59
C THR A 5 2.97 13.26 -19.49
N ASP A 6 3.92 14.15 -19.81
CA ASP A 6 4.74 14.84 -18.81
C ASP A 6 3.79 15.69 -17.94
N HIS A 7 3.51 15.21 -16.73
CA HIS A 7 2.91 16.04 -15.70
C HIS A 7 4.03 16.81 -15.01
N ALA A 8 3.95 18.15 -14.98
CA ALA A 8 4.94 19.00 -14.30
C ALA A 8 5.11 18.69 -12.79
N GLY A 9 4.14 17.99 -12.18
CA GLY A 9 4.25 17.44 -10.82
C GLY A 9 5.26 16.28 -10.69
N ASP A 10 5.63 15.62 -11.79
CA ASP A 10 6.53 14.47 -11.82
C ASP A 10 7.99 14.89 -11.55
N GLU A 11 8.46 16.03 -12.09
CA GLU A 11 9.87 16.42 -11.90
C GLU A 11 10.17 16.90 -10.47
N ALA A 12 9.29 17.70 -9.87
CA ALA A 12 9.45 18.14 -8.49
C ALA A 12 9.39 16.94 -7.51
N THR A 13 8.46 16.02 -7.74
CA THR A 13 8.32 14.79 -6.95
C THR A 13 9.54 13.88 -7.12
N ARG A 14 10.06 13.71 -8.35
CA ARG A 14 11.29 12.96 -8.61
C ARG A 14 12.49 13.57 -7.89
N ARG A 15 12.66 14.90 -7.94
CA ARG A 15 13.75 15.58 -7.22
C ARG A 15 13.64 15.40 -5.71
N ALA A 16 12.44 15.54 -5.17
CA ALA A 16 12.18 15.30 -3.75
C ALA A 16 12.47 13.83 -3.39
N TRP A 17 12.12 12.88 -4.26
CA TRP A 17 12.43 11.47 -4.06
C TRP A 17 13.94 11.20 -4.04
N GLU A 18 14.71 11.80 -4.95
CA GLU A 18 16.18 11.69 -4.92
C GLU A 18 16.80 12.23 -3.62
N GLN A 19 16.20 13.26 -3.02
CA GLN A 19 16.63 13.77 -1.71
C GLN A 19 16.27 12.80 -0.58
N ILE A 20 15.04 12.27 -0.56
CA ILE A 20 14.58 11.31 0.45
C ILE A 20 15.42 10.04 0.44
N LYS A 21 15.89 9.60 -0.73
CA LYS A 21 16.80 8.45 -0.86
C LYS A 21 18.18 8.66 -0.21
N GLN A 22 18.50 9.88 0.23
CA GLN A 22 19.70 10.19 1.01
C GLN A 22 19.38 10.41 2.51
N SER A 23 18.13 10.28 2.91
CA SER A 23 17.73 10.48 4.30
C SER A 23 18.31 9.40 5.22
N ASP A 24 18.77 9.84 6.38
CA ASP A 24 19.20 8.98 7.48
C ASP A 24 18.06 8.67 8.46
N THR A 25 16.85 9.19 8.22
CA THR A 25 15.70 9.02 9.10
C THR A 25 14.60 8.24 8.40
N GLU A 26 14.08 7.22 9.08
CA GLU A 26 12.97 6.41 8.58
C GLU A 26 11.65 7.22 8.58
N ASP A 27 11.48 8.12 9.56
CA ASP A 27 10.29 8.97 9.69
C ASP A 27 10.11 9.93 8.49
N GLU A 28 11.19 10.53 7.97
CA GLU A 28 11.09 11.36 6.75
C GLU A 28 10.65 10.53 5.54
N VAL A 29 11.16 9.30 5.42
CA VAL A 29 10.80 8.38 4.34
C VAL A 29 9.34 7.95 4.47
N GLN A 30 8.90 7.59 5.68
CA GLN A 30 7.52 7.25 6.00
C GLN A 30 6.57 8.38 5.58
N GLN A 31 6.82 9.60 6.09
CA GLN A 31 5.97 10.76 5.80
C GLN A 31 5.94 11.10 4.30
N PHE A 32 7.05 10.92 3.60
CA PHE A 32 7.10 11.12 2.16
C PHE A 32 6.22 10.09 1.43
N LEU A 33 6.37 8.80 1.74
CA LEU A 33 5.63 7.71 1.09
C LEU A 33 4.13 7.76 1.41
N GLU A 34 3.73 8.21 2.60
CA GLU A 34 2.33 8.43 2.97
C GLU A 34 1.62 9.48 2.10
N ARG A 35 2.37 10.41 1.47
CA ARG A 35 1.84 11.42 0.56
C ARG A 35 2.01 11.04 -0.92
N HIS A 36 2.86 10.05 -1.19
CA HIS A 36 3.28 9.62 -2.53
C HIS A 36 3.16 8.10 -2.67
N VAL A 37 1.98 7.57 -2.37
CA VAL A 37 1.68 6.12 -2.40
C VAL A 37 1.87 5.49 -3.79
N ALA A 38 2.02 6.31 -4.83
CA ALA A 38 2.42 5.89 -6.16
C ALA A 38 3.82 5.28 -6.25
N LEU A 39 4.68 5.49 -5.26
CA LEU A 39 5.98 4.82 -5.15
C LEU A 39 5.88 3.44 -4.48
N LEU A 40 4.79 3.15 -3.76
CA LEU A 40 4.65 1.90 -3.03
C LEU A 40 4.32 0.72 -3.97
N PRO A 41 4.98 -0.44 -3.81
CA PRO A 41 4.67 -1.64 -4.58
C PRO A 41 3.39 -2.33 -4.09
N GLY A 42 2.73 -3.10 -4.96
CA GLY A 42 1.69 -4.06 -4.58
C GLY A 42 0.22 -3.67 -4.83
N ALA A 43 -0.10 -2.41 -5.14
CA ALA A 43 -1.51 -1.99 -5.29
C ALA A 43 -2.28 -2.71 -6.43
N TRP A 44 -1.59 -3.09 -7.52
CA TRP A 44 -2.20 -3.61 -8.75
C TRP A 44 -1.58 -4.92 -9.26
N GLY A 45 -1.26 -5.84 -8.35
CA GLY A 45 -0.88 -7.22 -8.73
C GLY A 45 0.58 -7.41 -9.13
N ASP A 46 1.44 -6.40 -8.91
CA ASP A 46 2.89 -6.54 -9.04
C ASP A 46 3.54 -7.29 -7.86
N ILE A 47 2.77 -7.56 -6.81
CA ILE A 47 3.14 -8.36 -5.63
C ILE A 47 1.99 -9.33 -5.33
N GLY A 48 2.29 -10.63 -5.30
CA GLY A 48 1.34 -11.69 -4.99
C GLY A 48 0.25 -11.92 -6.06
N PRO A 49 -0.71 -12.82 -5.78
CA PRO A 49 -1.74 -13.24 -6.75
C PRO A 49 -2.95 -12.29 -6.88
N GLY A 50 -2.96 -11.17 -6.15
CA GLY A 50 -4.08 -10.23 -6.04
C GLY A 50 -4.10 -9.11 -7.09
N GLY A 51 -4.77 -8.00 -6.77
CA GLY A 51 -4.60 -6.70 -7.46
C GLY A 51 -5.54 -6.36 -8.62
N HIS A 52 -6.20 -7.33 -9.26
CA HIS A 52 -7.07 -7.07 -10.43
C HIS A 52 -8.32 -6.22 -10.12
N HIS A 53 -8.67 -6.09 -8.85
CA HIS A 53 -9.78 -5.26 -8.37
C HIS A 53 -9.32 -3.98 -7.64
N GLY A 54 -8.03 -3.66 -7.70
CA GLY A 54 -7.42 -2.60 -6.90
C GLY A 54 -7.38 -2.90 -5.40
N PRO A 55 -6.83 -1.98 -4.60
CA PRO A 55 -6.81 -2.08 -3.16
C PRO A 55 -8.17 -1.77 -2.55
N THR A 56 -8.45 -2.42 -1.42
CA THR A 56 -9.61 -2.16 -0.58
C THR A 56 -9.61 -0.68 -0.18
N TYR A 57 -10.79 -0.05 -0.20
CA TYR A 57 -10.97 1.38 0.09
C TYR A 57 -10.20 2.33 -0.82
N SER A 58 -9.74 1.86 -1.99
CA SER A 58 -8.87 2.65 -2.88
C SER A 58 -7.68 3.26 -2.13
N GLY A 59 -7.09 2.55 -1.16
CA GLY A 59 -6.05 3.14 -0.32
C GLY A 59 -5.09 2.15 0.31
N VAL A 60 -3.99 2.69 0.82
CA VAL A 60 -3.01 2.01 1.65
C VAL A 60 -3.29 2.31 3.11
N PHE A 61 -3.13 1.32 3.98
CA PHE A 61 -3.13 1.55 5.41
C PHE A 61 -1.73 1.96 5.86
N ARG A 62 -1.57 3.11 6.52
CA ARG A 62 -0.33 3.48 7.23
C ARG A 62 -0.33 2.90 8.63
N GLN A 63 0.80 2.36 9.05
CA GLN A 63 1.01 1.78 10.38
C GLN A 63 -0.15 0.89 10.89
N PRO A 64 -0.68 -0.05 10.06
CA PRO A 64 -1.84 -0.86 10.44
C PRO A 64 -1.51 -1.84 11.57
N PRO A 65 -2.17 -1.75 12.73
CA PRO A 65 -1.92 -2.69 13.81
C PRO A 65 -2.47 -4.09 13.46
N LEU A 66 -1.61 -5.11 13.51
CA LEU A 66 -2.00 -6.51 13.47
C LEU A 66 -2.27 -6.98 14.91
N GLN A 67 -3.52 -6.82 15.36
CA GLN A 67 -3.92 -7.07 16.74
C GLN A 67 -3.97 -8.58 17.04
N GLY A 68 -3.35 -9.03 18.14
CA GLY A 68 -3.41 -10.42 18.61
C GLY A 68 -3.12 -10.49 20.11
N LEU A 69 -2.96 -11.70 20.66
CA LEU A 69 -2.65 -11.93 22.08
C LEU A 69 -1.22 -11.48 22.47
N ASP A 70 -0.33 -11.33 21.49
CA ASP A 70 1.09 -10.98 21.67
C ASP A 70 1.40 -9.51 21.31
N ALA A 71 2.67 -9.13 21.43
CA ALA A 71 3.21 -7.79 21.12
C ALA A 71 2.64 -7.15 19.84
N LYS A 72 2.45 -5.83 19.89
CA LYS A 72 1.93 -5.00 18.80
C LYS A 72 2.82 -5.13 17.56
N ARG A 73 2.32 -5.81 16.52
CA ARG A 73 2.98 -5.90 15.21
C ARG A 73 2.35 -4.85 14.29
N VAL A 74 3.19 -4.00 13.70
CA VAL A 74 2.73 -2.85 12.91
C VAL A 74 3.62 -2.76 11.68
N PRO A 75 3.17 -3.22 10.50
CA PRO A 75 3.81 -2.85 9.24
C PRO A 75 3.78 -1.35 9.04
N ASP A 76 4.74 -0.79 8.33
CA ASP A 76 4.71 0.64 7.97
C ASP A 76 3.57 0.96 7.00
N PHE A 77 3.34 0.05 6.06
CA PHE A 77 2.22 0.10 5.14
C PHE A 77 1.57 -1.26 4.95
N MET A 78 0.29 -1.25 4.59
CA MET A 78 -0.38 -2.45 4.09
C MET A 78 -1.36 -2.12 2.97
N TRP A 79 -1.21 -2.81 1.84
CA TRP A 79 -2.29 -2.93 0.87
C TRP A 79 -3.16 -4.11 1.22
N ILE A 80 -4.45 -4.03 0.89
CA ILE A 80 -5.34 -5.18 0.92
C ILE A 80 -5.97 -5.30 -0.45
N THR A 81 -5.38 -6.13 -1.30
CA THR A 81 -5.90 -6.36 -2.65
C THR A 81 -6.71 -7.66 -2.69
N ARG A 82 -7.39 -7.90 -3.82
CA ARG A 82 -8.19 -9.11 -3.98
C ARG A 82 -8.17 -9.61 -5.43
N SER A 83 -8.32 -10.92 -5.59
CA SER A 83 -8.64 -11.59 -6.84
C SER A 83 -10.04 -12.22 -6.75
N THR A 84 -10.41 -13.09 -7.68
CA THR A 84 -11.67 -13.85 -7.59
C THR A 84 -11.69 -14.79 -6.38
N ILE A 85 -10.54 -15.39 -6.06
CA ILE A 85 -10.40 -16.47 -5.06
C ILE A 85 -9.65 -16.04 -3.79
N ASP A 86 -8.79 -15.02 -3.89
CA ASP A 86 -7.88 -14.64 -2.83
C ASP A 86 -8.16 -13.21 -2.32
N ILE A 87 -7.90 -13.00 -1.03
CA ILE A 87 -7.57 -11.71 -0.44
C ILE A 87 -6.07 -11.71 -0.18
N THR A 88 -5.39 -10.65 -0.62
CA THR A 88 -3.94 -10.52 -0.53
C THR A 88 -3.59 -9.28 0.27
N PRO A 89 -3.43 -9.41 1.60
CA PRO A 89 -2.74 -8.42 2.41
C PRO A 89 -1.28 -8.33 1.98
N ILE A 90 -0.76 -7.14 1.74
CA ILE A 90 0.64 -6.92 1.37
C ILE A 90 1.22 -6.01 2.43
N CYS A 91 1.91 -6.58 3.41
CA CYS A 91 2.58 -5.84 4.48
C CYS A 91 3.94 -5.37 3.99
N ILE A 92 4.22 -4.09 4.18
CA ILE A 92 5.45 -3.44 3.73
C ILE A 92 6.16 -2.88 4.96
N GLU A 93 7.39 -3.32 5.18
CA GLU A 93 8.34 -2.67 6.07
C GLU A 93 9.24 -1.77 5.23
N ILE A 94 9.50 -0.56 5.71
CA ILE A 94 10.51 0.33 5.18
C ILE A 94 11.63 0.49 6.21
N GLU A 95 12.83 0.69 5.70
CA GLU A 95 14.00 0.96 6.51
C GLU A 95 14.69 2.22 6.01
N ARG A 96 15.60 2.83 6.77
CA ARG A 96 16.29 4.02 6.24
C ARG A 96 17.15 3.69 5.00
N PRO A 97 17.15 4.54 3.95
CA PRO A 97 17.89 4.29 2.71
C PRO A 97 19.40 4.07 2.90
N THR A 98 20.00 4.67 3.92
CA THR A 98 21.44 4.57 4.21
C THR A 98 21.85 3.28 4.94
N LYS A 99 20.89 2.41 5.31
CA LYS A 99 21.21 1.10 5.89
C LYS A 99 21.89 0.19 4.85
N ARG A 100 23.01 -0.42 5.26
CA ARG A 100 23.74 -1.39 4.43
C ARG A 100 23.14 -2.78 4.53
N TRP A 101 23.07 -3.46 3.38
CA TRP A 101 22.63 -4.85 3.26
C TRP A 101 23.71 -5.79 3.77
N PHE A 102 24.96 -5.53 3.42
CA PHE A 102 26.08 -6.39 3.72
C PHE A 102 27.20 -5.68 4.49
N THR A 103 27.95 -6.46 5.26
CA THR A 103 29.24 -6.05 5.81
C THR A 103 30.30 -6.05 4.69
N LEU A 104 31.48 -5.49 4.95
CA LEU A 104 32.60 -5.52 3.98
C LEU A 104 32.99 -6.96 3.59
N ASP A 105 32.75 -7.93 4.48
CA ASP A 105 33.03 -9.36 4.27
C ASP A 105 31.88 -10.10 3.57
N GLY A 106 30.77 -9.42 3.27
CA GLY A 106 29.65 -10.00 2.52
C GLY A 106 28.66 -10.81 3.30
N THR A 107 28.66 -10.66 4.61
CA THR A 107 27.62 -11.20 5.47
C THR A 107 26.46 -10.20 5.58
N PRO A 108 25.20 -10.66 5.64
CA PRO A 108 24.07 -9.79 5.96
C PRO A 108 24.29 -9.03 7.26
N THR A 109 23.94 -7.76 7.29
CA THR A 109 24.10 -6.94 8.50
C THR A 109 23.09 -7.33 9.58
N ALA A 110 23.41 -7.03 10.84
CA ALA A 110 22.47 -7.27 11.95
C ALA A 110 21.14 -6.50 11.80
N PRO A 111 21.13 -5.22 11.36
CA PRO A 111 19.87 -4.52 11.08
C PRO A 111 19.05 -5.18 9.96
N LEU A 112 19.69 -5.69 8.90
CA LEU A 112 18.96 -6.43 7.86
C LEU A 112 18.31 -7.71 8.43
N ASN A 113 19.02 -8.44 9.28
CA ASN A 113 18.45 -9.63 9.92
C ASN A 113 17.26 -9.28 10.84
N GLN A 114 17.29 -8.15 11.52
CA GLN A 114 16.16 -7.66 12.33
C GLN A 114 14.94 -7.33 11.46
N ALA A 115 15.16 -6.66 10.32
CA ALA A 115 14.09 -6.35 9.37
C ALA A 115 13.47 -7.63 8.75
N LEU A 116 14.31 -8.62 8.42
CA LEU A 116 13.83 -9.91 7.95
C LEU A 116 13.05 -10.67 9.04
N ASP A 117 13.44 -10.55 10.31
CA ASP A 117 12.71 -11.14 11.42
C ASP A 117 11.32 -10.49 11.61
N GLN A 118 11.18 -9.18 11.42
CA GLN A 118 9.87 -8.51 11.43
C GLN A 118 8.92 -9.12 10.38
N LEU A 119 9.40 -9.39 9.16
CA LEU A 119 8.58 -10.09 8.14
C LEU A 119 8.15 -11.48 8.62
N ASN A 120 9.04 -12.23 9.26
CA ASN A 120 8.72 -13.55 9.81
C ASN A 120 7.73 -13.48 10.98
N GLN A 121 7.79 -12.44 11.80
CA GLN A 121 6.80 -12.21 12.85
C GLN A 121 5.41 -11.97 12.26
N TRP A 122 5.29 -11.31 11.11
CA TRP A 122 4.01 -11.16 10.41
C TRP A 122 3.55 -12.46 9.76
N ARG A 123 4.46 -13.25 9.16
CA ARG A 123 4.14 -14.60 8.67
C ARG A 123 3.54 -15.47 9.77
N ALA A 124 4.21 -15.52 10.92
CA ALA A 124 3.74 -16.25 12.09
C ALA A 124 2.40 -15.71 12.60
N TRP A 125 2.19 -14.39 12.54
CA TRP A 125 0.90 -13.82 12.91
C TRP A 125 -0.22 -14.27 11.97
N PHE A 126 -0.01 -14.23 10.65
CA PHE A 126 -1.02 -14.65 9.67
C PHE A 126 -1.21 -16.17 9.59
N SER A 127 -0.27 -17.00 10.07
CA SER A 127 -0.47 -18.45 10.12
C SER A 127 -1.52 -18.88 11.15
N GLU A 128 -1.81 -18.04 12.14
CA GLU A 128 -2.79 -18.32 13.18
C GLU A 128 -4.24 -18.06 12.70
N PRO A 129 -5.13 -19.06 12.74
CA PRO A 129 -6.51 -18.90 12.26
C PRO A 129 -7.32 -17.80 12.98
N LEU A 130 -7.11 -17.63 14.29
CA LEU A 130 -7.78 -16.58 15.06
C LEU A 130 -7.36 -15.18 14.60
N ASN A 131 -6.07 -14.98 14.32
CA ASN A 131 -5.55 -13.72 13.80
C ASN A 131 -6.10 -13.43 12.39
N GLN A 132 -6.21 -14.46 11.54
CA GLN A 132 -6.87 -14.31 10.25
C GLN A 132 -8.35 -13.90 10.38
N GLN A 133 -9.06 -14.42 11.37
CA GLN A 133 -10.43 -13.99 11.65
C GLN A 133 -10.47 -12.53 12.11
N LEU A 134 -9.62 -12.14 13.06
CA LEU A 134 -9.51 -10.75 13.52
C LEU A 134 -9.19 -9.80 12.38
N PHE A 135 -8.27 -10.17 11.49
CA PHE A 135 -7.95 -9.40 10.28
C PHE A 135 -9.20 -9.15 9.42
N ARG A 136 -10.00 -10.19 9.18
CA ARG A 136 -11.23 -10.10 8.38
C ARG A 136 -12.25 -9.19 9.02
N GLU A 137 -12.45 -9.29 10.33
CA GLU A 137 -13.39 -8.44 11.06
C GLU A 137 -12.96 -6.98 11.03
N GLN A 138 -11.67 -6.70 11.26
CA GLN A 138 -11.14 -5.35 11.39
C GLN A 138 -11.03 -4.64 10.05
N TYR A 139 -10.35 -5.25 9.08
CA TYR A 139 -9.96 -4.60 7.83
C TYR A 139 -10.93 -4.87 6.68
N LEU A 140 -11.55 -6.05 6.65
CA LEU A 140 -12.48 -6.42 5.58
C LEU A 140 -13.94 -6.21 5.96
N LYS A 141 -14.23 -5.94 7.24
CA LYS A 141 -15.59 -5.92 7.81
C LYS A 141 -16.35 -7.20 7.45
N SER A 142 -15.66 -8.34 7.56
CA SER A 142 -16.14 -9.70 7.23
C SER A 142 -16.60 -9.90 5.78
N ARG A 143 -16.23 -8.99 4.87
CA ARG A 143 -16.48 -9.16 3.44
C ARG A 143 -15.64 -10.30 2.88
N TRP A 144 -16.22 -10.99 1.90
CA TRP A 144 -15.59 -12.12 1.19
C TRP A 144 -15.12 -13.25 2.13
N PRO A 145 -16.00 -13.79 3.00
CA PRO A 145 -15.61 -14.75 4.04
C PRO A 145 -15.04 -16.07 3.48
N ARG A 146 -15.34 -16.40 2.22
CA ARG A 146 -14.91 -17.64 1.56
C ARG A 146 -13.58 -17.53 0.79
N ARG A 147 -13.03 -16.32 0.63
CA ARG A 147 -11.77 -16.12 -0.09
C ARG A 147 -10.59 -16.43 0.80
N GLU A 148 -9.57 -17.11 0.29
CA GLU A 148 -8.37 -17.45 1.04
C GLU A 148 -7.55 -16.19 1.35
N LEU A 149 -6.91 -16.12 2.52
CA LEU A 149 -5.94 -15.07 2.82
C LEU A 149 -4.56 -15.53 2.35
N ARG A 150 -3.97 -14.78 1.43
CA ARG A 150 -2.61 -15.02 0.92
C ARG A 150 -1.75 -13.80 1.17
N PRO A 151 -1.25 -13.62 2.41
CA PRO A 151 -0.43 -12.47 2.75
C PRO A 151 0.88 -12.46 1.94
N GLN A 152 1.43 -11.27 1.73
CA GLN A 152 2.71 -11.02 1.09
C GLN A 152 3.49 -10.03 1.96
N PHE A 153 4.81 -10.13 1.92
CA PHE A 153 5.70 -9.39 2.81
C PHE A 153 6.78 -8.71 1.98
N VAL A 154 6.81 -7.39 2.02
CA VAL A 154 7.77 -6.57 1.30
C VAL A 154 8.68 -5.88 2.31
N LEU A 155 9.99 -5.93 2.06
CA LEU A 155 10.97 -5.11 2.76
C LEU A 155 11.62 -4.17 1.75
N ILE A 156 11.52 -2.87 2.01
CA ILE A 156 12.19 -1.81 1.26
C ILE A 156 13.40 -1.36 2.10
N TYR A 157 14.61 -1.69 1.65
CA TYR A 157 15.81 -1.56 2.45
C TYR A 157 16.98 -1.06 1.62
N GLY A 158 17.73 -0.10 2.13
CA GLY A 158 19.02 0.31 1.56
C GLY A 158 18.98 0.83 0.11
N ARG A 159 20.16 1.20 -0.40
CA ARG A 159 20.35 1.63 -1.80
C ARG A 159 20.83 0.47 -2.68
N GLU A 160 20.64 0.60 -3.98
CA GLU A 160 21.26 -0.27 -4.98
C GLU A 160 22.79 -0.05 -5.05
N SER A 161 23.29 1.12 -4.65
CA SER A 161 24.74 1.41 -4.65
C SER A 161 25.53 0.48 -3.72
N ASP A 162 24.92 -0.02 -2.64
CA ASP A 162 25.54 -1.00 -1.74
C ASP A 162 25.88 -2.33 -2.46
N PHE A 163 25.26 -2.58 -3.63
CA PHE A 163 25.58 -3.72 -4.48
C PHE A 163 26.72 -3.44 -5.45
N THR A 164 27.09 -2.19 -5.70
CA THR A 164 28.15 -1.80 -6.65
C THR A 164 29.40 -1.26 -5.97
N GLU A 165 29.31 -0.83 -4.71
CA GLU A 165 30.43 -0.34 -3.90
C GLU A 165 31.51 -1.40 -3.62
N GLU A 166 32.70 -0.93 -3.22
CA GLU A 166 33.87 -1.76 -2.97
C GLU A 166 33.63 -2.68 -1.78
N HIS A 167 33.69 -3.98 -2.06
CA HIS A 167 33.41 -5.01 -1.09
C HIS A 167 33.97 -6.34 -1.61
N THR A 168 34.39 -7.21 -0.68
CA THR A 168 34.97 -8.55 -0.96
C THR A 168 34.16 -9.46 -1.90
N LEU A 169 32.84 -9.28 -2.00
CA LEU A 169 31.99 -10.03 -2.92
C LEU A 169 31.81 -9.26 -4.24
N THR A 170 31.59 -9.99 -5.32
CA THR A 170 31.17 -9.37 -6.59
C THR A 170 29.72 -8.87 -6.48
N PRO A 171 29.33 -7.85 -7.27
CA PRO A 171 27.94 -7.41 -7.37
C PRO A 171 26.96 -8.55 -7.67
N ALA A 172 27.33 -9.46 -8.58
CA ALA A 172 26.52 -10.63 -8.92
C ALA A 172 26.28 -11.56 -7.72
N ALA A 173 27.31 -11.82 -6.91
CA ALA A 173 27.19 -12.63 -5.70
C ALA A 173 26.27 -11.96 -4.65
N ARG A 174 26.33 -10.63 -4.51
CA ARG A 174 25.41 -9.89 -3.61
C ARG A 174 23.96 -9.95 -4.07
N HIS A 175 23.69 -9.76 -5.36
CA HIS A 175 22.33 -9.91 -5.90
C HIS A 175 21.80 -11.33 -5.72
N GLN A 176 22.65 -12.34 -5.92
CA GLN A 176 22.29 -13.73 -5.67
C GLN A 176 21.96 -13.97 -4.19
N LYS A 177 22.78 -13.46 -3.26
CA LYS A 177 22.49 -13.54 -1.81
C LYS A 177 21.17 -12.86 -1.45
N ARG A 178 20.90 -11.64 -1.96
CA ARG A 178 19.61 -10.95 -1.76
C ARG A 178 18.43 -11.83 -2.16
N ARG A 179 18.52 -12.50 -3.31
CA ARG A 179 17.46 -13.41 -3.76
C ARG A 179 17.22 -14.57 -2.80
N PHE A 180 18.28 -15.14 -2.22
CA PHE A 180 18.15 -16.21 -1.22
C PHE A 180 17.60 -15.69 0.12
N LEU A 181 17.92 -14.46 0.51
CA LEU A 181 17.42 -13.85 1.75
C LEU A 181 15.91 -13.60 1.73
N ALA A 182 15.29 -13.45 0.55
CA ALA A 182 13.84 -13.36 0.43
C ALA A 182 13.14 -14.62 1.00
N GLY A 183 13.82 -15.77 0.95
CA GLY A 183 13.50 -17.01 1.67
C GLY A 183 12.31 -17.80 1.10
N THR A 184 11.23 -17.12 0.75
CA THR A 184 9.93 -17.69 0.40
C THR A 184 9.27 -16.93 -0.75
N ASP A 185 8.33 -17.56 -1.45
CA ASP A 185 7.64 -16.95 -2.59
C ASP A 185 6.74 -15.77 -2.19
N ASP A 186 6.38 -15.64 -0.91
CA ASP A 186 5.62 -14.52 -0.36
C ASP A 186 6.50 -13.34 0.10
N GLY A 187 7.83 -13.47 0.03
CA GLY A 187 8.81 -12.49 0.47
C GLY A 187 9.42 -11.69 -0.68
N HIS A 188 9.41 -10.37 -0.57
CA HIS A 188 9.88 -9.46 -1.62
C HIS A 188 10.87 -8.45 -1.06
N LEU A 189 12.10 -8.50 -1.53
CA LEU A 189 13.15 -7.57 -1.11
C LEU A 189 13.38 -6.51 -2.19
N ARG A 190 13.22 -5.24 -1.82
CA ARG A 190 13.34 -4.06 -2.69
C ARG A 190 14.38 -3.09 -2.15
N THR A 191 15.11 -2.44 -3.05
CA THR A 191 15.91 -1.25 -2.70
C THR A 191 15.08 0.00 -2.91
N PHE A 192 15.46 1.11 -2.27
CA PHE A 192 14.83 2.41 -2.51
C PHE A 192 14.91 2.86 -3.97
N ASP A 193 15.97 2.47 -4.70
CA ASP A 193 16.13 2.74 -6.14
C ASP A 193 15.15 1.98 -7.02
N SER A 194 14.63 0.85 -6.53
CA SER A 194 13.70 0.02 -7.29
C SER A 194 12.25 0.50 -7.24
N LEU A 195 11.95 1.50 -6.39
CA LEU A 195 10.63 2.10 -6.34
C LEU A 195 10.42 3.02 -7.53
N VAL A 196 9.40 2.72 -8.32
CA VAL A 196 9.04 3.47 -9.53
C VAL A 196 7.66 4.04 -9.34
N TRP A 197 7.49 5.28 -9.79
CA TRP A 197 6.20 5.96 -9.79
C TRP A 197 5.18 5.19 -10.65
N LYS A 198 4.03 4.88 -10.07
CA LYS A 198 2.92 4.21 -10.75
C LYS A 198 1.73 5.16 -10.87
N PRO A 199 1.44 5.69 -12.08
CA PRO A 199 0.35 6.64 -12.27
C PRO A 199 -1.02 6.13 -11.78
N GLN A 200 -1.27 4.83 -11.85
CA GLN A 200 -2.53 4.20 -11.40
C GLN A 200 -2.74 4.32 -9.88
N ASN A 201 -1.70 4.66 -9.12
CA ASN A 201 -1.76 4.82 -7.68
C ASN A 201 -1.95 6.28 -7.25
N GLU A 202 -1.89 7.24 -8.17
CA GLU A 202 -1.96 8.68 -7.86
C GLU A 202 -3.27 9.09 -7.19
N GLN A 203 -4.34 8.35 -7.47
CA GLN A 203 -5.67 8.59 -6.91
C GLN A 203 -5.91 7.80 -5.61
N LEU A 204 -4.92 7.07 -5.09
CA LEU A 204 -5.12 6.24 -3.91
C LEU A 204 -4.94 7.04 -2.61
N LEU A 205 -5.71 6.63 -1.60
CA LEU A 205 -5.74 7.25 -0.28
C LEU A 205 -4.65 6.68 0.64
N THR A 206 -4.28 7.45 1.66
CA THR A 206 -3.60 6.92 2.86
C THR A 206 -4.57 6.91 4.02
N ILE A 207 -4.68 5.76 4.67
CA ILE A 207 -5.71 5.46 5.66
C ILE A 207 -5.04 5.02 6.97
N SER A 208 -5.53 5.48 8.11
CA SER A 208 -5.19 4.90 9.41
C SER A 208 -6.37 4.13 10.00
N MET A 209 -6.02 3.21 10.91
CA MET A 209 -6.99 2.55 11.78
C MET A 209 -6.68 2.90 13.24
N HIS A 210 -7.65 3.50 13.91
CA HIS A 210 -7.58 3.80 15.34
C HIS A 210 -7.74 2.54 16.19
N ALA A 211 -7.34 2.60 17.46
CA ALA A 211 -7.39 1.46 18.37
C ALA A 211 -8.80 0.86 18.54
N ASN A 212 -9.85 1.66 18.37
CA ASN A 212 -11.25 1.26 18.40
C ASN A 212 -11.75 0.62 17.08
N GLY A 213 -10.88 0.43 16.08
CA GLY A 213 -11.22 -0.13 14.77
C GLY A 213 -11.87 0.86 13.80
N GLN A 214 -11.94 2.14 14.16
CA GLN A 214 -12.42 3.22 13.29
C GLN A 214 -11.36 3.53 12.23
N LEU A 215 -11.79 3.61 10.98
CA LEU A 215 -10.94 4.03 9.88
C LEU A 215 -10.98 5.55 9.72
N GLN A 216 -9.87 6.11 9.24
CA GLN A 216 -9.75 7.53 8.95
C GLN A 216 -8.89 7.73 7.71
N VAL A 217 -9.26 8.65 6.83
CA VAL A 217 -8.40 9.10 5.73
C VAL A 217 -7.42 10.14 6.27
N ASP A 218 -6.13 9.88 6.14
CA ASP A 218 -5.06 10.80 6.56
C ASP A 218 -4.55 11.67 5.41
N TRP A 219 -4.56 11.12 4.20
CA TRP A 219 -4.18 11.81 2.97
C TRP A 219 -5.13 11.44 1.84
N ILE A 220 -5.57 12.46 1.10
CA ILE A 220 -6.35 12.35 -0.13
C ILE A 220 -5.62 13.13 -1.22
N PRO A 221 -5.33 12.54 -2.38
CA PRO A 221 -4.69 13.26 -3.47
C PRO A 221 -5.66 14.27 -4.10
N GLU A 222 -5.13 15.37 -4.63
CA GLU A 222 -5.94 16.38 -5.34
C GLU A 222 -6.68 15.76 -6.54
N SER A 223 -6.01 14.83 -7.21
CA SER A 223 -6.52 14.05 -8.35
C SER A 223 -7.51 12.95 -7.98
N PHE A 224 -7.91 12.82 -6.71
CA PHE A 224 -8.86 11.79 -6.28
C PHE A 224 -10.21 11.92 -7.02
N GLU A 225 -10.64 10.88 -7.72
CA GLU A 225 -11.90 10.90 -8.44
C GLU A 225 -13.01 10.13 -7.72
N GLN A 226 -12.76 8.86 -7.37
CA GLN A 226 -13.79 7.98 -6.82
C GLN A 226 -13.23 6.78 -6.07
N LEU A 227 -14.06 6.19 -5.21
CA LEU A 227 -13.76 4.89 -4.60
C LEU A 227 -14.15 3.75 -5.54
N GLY A 228 -13.34 2.68 -5.55
CA GLY A 228 -13.68 1.43 -6.26
C GLY A 228 -14.69 0.56 -5.50
N ASP A 229 -15.07 0.96 -4.29
CA ASP A 229 -15.96 0.25 -3.37
C ASP A 229 -17.06 1.20 -2.88
N PRO A 230 -18.33 0.94 -3.23
CA PRO A 230 -19.43 1.86 -2.92
C PRO A 230 -19.75 1.92 -1.41
N THR A 231 -19.21 1.01 -0.60
CA THR A 231 -19.34 1.04 0.88
C THR A 231 -18.15 1.75 1.55
N GLY A 232 -17.11 2.11 0.79
CA GLY A 232 -15.85 2.57 1.34
C GLY A 232 -16.00 3.88 2.11
N ALA A 233 -16.64 4.89 1.52
CA ALA A 233 -16.80 6.20 2.14
C ALA A 233 -17.58 6.11 3.47
N TYR A 234 -18.58 5.23 3.55
CA TYR A 234 -19.32 4.98 4.79
C TYR A 234 -18.39 4.49 5.92
N HIS A 235 -17.51 3.53 5.62
CA HIS A 235 -16.57 3.00 6.62
C HIS A 235 -15.42 3.95 6.97
N LEU A 236 -14.96 4.75 6.00
CA LEU A 236 -13.83 5.67 6.15
C LEU A 236 -14.18 6.97 6.91
N GLY A 237 -15.45 7.32 7.02
CA GLY A 237 -15.88 8.51 7.76
C GLY A 237 -15.64 9.81 6.99
N SER A 238 -15.23 10.89 7.68
CA SER A 238 -14.98 12.20 7.06
C SER A 238 -13.59 12.29 6.43
N ILE A 239 -13.46 13.12 5.38
CA ILE A 239 -12.19 13.49 4.73
C ILE A 239 -11.70 14.90 5.06
N ASP A 240 -12.39 15.64 5.94
CA ASP A 240 -12.05 17.06 6.22
C ASP A 240 -10.61 17.24 6.68
N ARG A 241 -10.13 16.32 7.53
CA ARG A 241 -8.74 16.31 7.99
C ARG A 241 -7.77 16.02 6.84
N ALA A 242 -8.09 15.07 5.97
CA ALA A 242 -7.24 14.71 4.83
C ALA A 242 -7.12 15.89 3.84
N ILE A 243 -8.22 16.61 3.60
CA ILE A 243 -8.23 17.83 2.80
C ILE A 243 -7.33 18.89 3.44
N ALA A 244 -7.51 19.16 4.74
CA ALA A 244 -6.70 20.15 5.46
C ALA A 244 -5.20 19.80 5.49
N ASN A 245 -4.86 18.51 5.47
CA ASN A 245 -3.47 18.05 5.45
C ASN A 245 -2.79 18.20 4.09
N ASN A 246 -3.55 18.32 2.99
CA ASN A 246 -2.98 18.38 1.64
C ASN A 246 -3.00 19.82 1.09
N PRO A 247 -1.86 20.54 1.10
CA PRO A 247 -1.81 21.93 0.66
C PRO A 247 -2.00 22.10 -0.86
N ALA A 248 -1.97 21.03 -1.66
CA ALA A 248 -2.28 21.10 -3.09
C ALA A 248 -3.78 21.23 -3.36
N ILE A 249 -4.64 20.91 -2.39
CA ILE A 249 -6.09 20.99 -2.58
C ILE A 249 -6.56 22.45 -2.41
N THR A 250 -7.06 23.04 -3.50
CA THR A 250 -7.67 24.38 -3.48
C THR A 250 -9.01 24.38 -2.75
N PRO A 251 -9.51 25.55 -2.29
CA PRO A 251 -10.84 25.64 -1.67
C PRO A 251 -11.97 25.14 -2.58
N GLU A 252 -11.89 25.42 -3.88
CA GLU A 252 -12.85 24.94 -4.88
C GLU A 252 -12.82 23.41 -4.95
N ARG A 253 -11.61 22.83 -5.04
CA ARG A 253 -11.43 21.39 -5.09
C ARG A 253 -11.86 20.70 -3.79
N ALA A 254 -11.60 21.31 -2.65
CA ALA A 254 -12.07 20.83 -1.35
C ALA A 254 -13.61 20.71 -1.32
N ALA A 255 -14.32 21.73 -1.81
CA ALA A 255 -15.78 21.73 -1.86
C ALA A 255 -16.32 20.62 -2.78
N GLU A 256 -15.69 20.42 -3.95
CA GLU A 256 -16.04 19.31 -4.86
C GLU A 256 -15.84 17.94 -4.20
N LEU A 257 -14.69 17.73 -3.57
CA LEU A 257 -14.36 16.48 -2.88
C LEU A 257 -15.35 16.21 -1.74
N GLN A 258 -15.68 17.23 -0.92
CA GLN A 258 -16.66 17.10 0.16
C GLN A 258 -18.05 16.74 -0.36
N GLN A 259 -18.51 17.39 -1.44
CA GLN A 259 -19.80 17.08 -2.04
C GLN A 259 -19.83 15.66 -2.63
N HIS A 260 -18.76 15.28 -3.34
CA HIS A 260 -18.62 13.94 -3.89
C HIS A 260 -18.63 12.87 -2.79
N TRP A 261 -17.80 13.05 -1.77
CA TRP A 261 -17.67 12.14 -0.63
C TRP A 261 -18.97 11.98 0.13
N SER A 262 -19.71 13.06 0.34
CA SER A 262 -21.03 13.01 1.02
C SER A 262 -22.02 12.12 0.27
N ARG A 263 -22.05 12.20 -1.07
CA ARG A 263 -22.90 11.32 -1.90
C ARG A 263 -22.48 9.85 -1.80
N GLU A 264 -21.17 9.57 -1.87
CA GLU A 264 -20.66 8.20 -1.71
C GLU A 264 -20.97 7.64 -0.31
N ARG A 265 -20.90 8.46 0.74
CA ARG A 265 -21.26 8.06 2.12
C ARG A 265 -22.73 7.69 2.24
N GLU A 266 -23.63 8.52 1.72
CA GLU A 266 -25.07 8.24 1.73
C GLU A 266 -25.40 6.95 0.95
N GLN A 267 -24.77 6.74 -0.21
CA GLN A 267 -24.93 5.52 -0.97
C GLN A 267 -24.42 4.29 -0.20
N GLY A 268 -23.24 4.39 0.40
CA GLY A 268 -22.65 3.32 1.20
C GLY A 268 -23.48 2.97 2.43
N GLU A 269 -24.03 3.97 3.12
CA GLU A 269 -24.92 3.76 4.27
C GLU A 269 -26.17 2.97 3.89
N ARG A 270 -26.84 3.35 2.78
CA ARG A 270 -28.00 2.61 2.27
C ARG A 270 -27.68 1.16 1.91
N LEU A 271 -26.50 0.91 1.34
CA LEU A 271 -26.06 -0.45 1.02
C LEU A 271 -25.79 -1.29 2.27
N VAL A 272 -25.19 -0.71 3.30
CA VAL A 272 -24.88 -1.40 4.57
C VAL A 272 -26.14 -1.66 5.38
N ASN A 273 -27.08 -0.71 5.42
CA ASN A 273 -28.33 -0.83 6.17
C ASN A 273 -29.38 -1.73 5.47
N GLY A 274 -29.10 -2.21 4.26
CA GLY A 274 -29.99 -3.11 3.51
C GLY A 274 -31.09 -2.40 2.71
N ASP A 275 -31.02 -1.07 2.57
CA ASP A 275 -32.03 -0.26 1.86
C ASP A 275 -31.91 -0.36 0.32
N LEU A 276 -30.82 -0.94 -0.18
CA LEU A 276 -30.57 -1.16 -1.61
C LEU A 276 -30.12 -2.60 -1.88
N HIS A 277 -31.08 -3.51 -2.11
CA HIS A 277 -30.78 -4.78 -2.77
C HIS A 277 -30.62 -4.53 -4.28
N HIS A 278 -29.41 -4.79 -4.80
CA HIS A 278 -29.03 -4.81 -6.23
C HIS A 278 -29.02 -3.48 -7.00
N ILE A 279 -27.87 -2.81 -7.07
CA ILE A 279 -27.50 -2.02 -8.27
C ILE A 279 -25.99 -2.15 -8.53
N TRP A 280 -25.62 -3.09 -9.41
CA TRP A 280 -24.41 -2.93 -10.22
C TRP A 280 -24.86 -2.19 -11.49
N PRO A 281 -24.26 -1.07 -11.90
CA PRO A 281 -24.64 -0.45 -13.16
C PRO A 281 -24.27 -1.40 -14.30
N PRO A 282 -25.18 -1.73 -15.24
CA PRO A 282 -24.82 -2.56 -16.37
C PRO A 282 -23.70 -1.87 -17.17
N ARG A 283 -22.62 -2.60 -17.43
CA ARG A 283 -21.64 -2.20 -18.46
C ARG A 283 -22.44 -2.04 -19.75
N SER A 284 -22.33 -0.87 -20.38
CA SER A 284 -22.88 -0.63 -21.72
C SER A 284 -22.25 -1.61 -22.70
N THR A 285 -22.96 -2.70 -23.00
CA THR A 285 -22.69 -3.49 -24.20
C THR A 285 -23.31 -2.75 -25.37
N SER A 286 -22.56 -1.86 -25.99
CA SER A 286 -22.84 -1.44 -27.36
C SER A 286 -22.49 -2.62 -28.26
N GLY A 287 -23.48 -3.47 -28.50
CA GLY A 287 -23.48 -4.34 -29.66
C GLY A 287 -23.93 -3.53 -30.86
N GLU A 288 -23.05 -3.36 -31.84
CA GLU A 288 -23.47 -3.28 -33.24
C GLU A 288 -22.94 -4.52 -33.94
N ALA A 289 -23.83 -5.49 -34.09
CA ALA A 289 -23.74 -6.48 -35.14
C ALA A 289 -24.40 -5.87 -36.37
N THR A 290 -23.64 -5.70 -37.45
CA THR A 290 -24.19 -5.59 -38.79
C THR A 290 -23.77 -6.81 -39.59
N ALA A 291 -24.78 -7.37 -40.26
CA ALA A 291 -24.72 -8.49 -41.19
C ALA A 291 -23.78 -8.23 -42.38
#